data_AF-A0A3A4JGV9-F1
#
_entry.id   AF-A0A3A4JGV9-F1
#
_cell.length_a   1.000
_cell.length_b   1.000
_cell.length_c   1.000
_cell.angle_alpha   90.00
_cell.angle_beta   90.00
_cell.angle_gamma   90.00
#
_symmetry.space_group_name_H-M   'P 1'
#
loop_
_entity.id
_entity.type
_entity.pdbx_description
1 polymer ?
#
loop_
_entity_poly.entity_id
_entity_poly.type
_entity_poly.pdbx_seq_one_letter_code
_entity_poly.pdbx_strand_id
1 'polypeptide(L)'
;MEYEQIIEAIAARLRGLSQREFRVHRLCRDLIRFSDADIAYILQALYRGSLKKQRSCLFIVEALADFSELRGMLGARLAEIYREAEAGRLYLAAEWLVPLPLHATEPRGLETHEDLQSLTLGERKWMARKAEPAMLEKLLVDPNPTVIRNLLNHPRLEERHVVRICAKQPNHPGVMIEVYRHRHWFSRLPVKKALLNNPASPSWLVMLIIPWLPVQDLRALLKSARFSQGFINQILAERRRDETDDAEEAWPAWALESEQDATDRLPSAAPIPSDLTAFSDLSEDEDGGELH
;
A
#
# COMPACT_ATOMS: atom_id res chain seq x y z
N MET A 1 7.92 -20.24 -0.26
CA MET A 1 9.32 -20.62 -0.58
C MET A 1 9.63 -20.63 -2.07
N GLU A 2 8.93 -21.37 -2.94
CA GLU A 2 9.33 -21.46 -4.36
C GLU A 2 9.29 -20.09 -5.10
N TYR A 3 8.22 -19.33 -4.92
CA TYR A 3 8.06 -18.04 -5.60
C TYR A 3 8.93 -16.90 -5.04
N GLU A 4 9.37 -16.96 -3.79
CA GLU A 4 10.26 -15.94 -3.20
C GLU A 4 11.65 -16.00 -3.83
N GLN A 5 12.17 -17.20 -4.05
CA GLN A 5 13.45 -17.40 -4.75
C GLN A 5 13.37 -16.90 -6.21
N ILE A 6 12.23 -17.13 -6.87
CA ILE A 6 11.96 -16.61 -8.22
C ILE A 6 11.97 -15.08 -8.21
N ILE A 7 11.28 -14.45 -7.26
CA ILE A 7 11.22 -12.99 -7.11
C ILE A 7 12.61 -12.40 -6.87
N GLU A 8 13.41 -13.01 -5.99
CA GLU A 8 14.79 -12.56 -5.75
C GLU A 8 15.67 -12.70 -7.00
N ALA A 9 15.54 -13.80 -7.73
CA ALA A 9 16.28 -14.00 -8.98
C ALA A 9 15.88 -12.97 -10.05
N ILE A 10 14.58 -12.64 -10.16
CA ILE A 10 14.08 -11.58 -11.05
C ILE A 10 14.66 -10.23 -10.60
N ALA A 11 14.56 -9.89 -9.31
CA ALA A 11 15.06 -8.62 -8.77
C ALA A 11 16.57 -8.45 -9.02
N ALA A 12 17.37 -9.49 -8.81
CA ALA A 12 18.80 -9.47 -9.09
C ALA A 12 19.11 -9.14 -10.56
N ARG A 13 18.38 -9.74 -11.50
CA ARG A 13 18.55 -9.44 -12.94
C ARG A 13 18.13 -8.01 -13.29
N LEU A 14 17.03 -7.52 -12.71
CA LEU A 14 16.53 -6.17 -12.95
C LEU A 14 17.43 -5.08 -12.35
N ARG A 15 18.13 -5.36 -11.23
CA ARG A 15 19.07 -4.41 -10.59
C ARG A 15 20.23 -4.02 -11.51
N GLY A 16 20.62 -4.88 -12.44
CA GLY A 16 21.66 -4.58 -13.45
C GLY A 16 21.24 -3.57 -14.53
N LEU A 17 19.96 -3.17 -14.57
CA LEU A 17 19.41 -2.29 -15.61
C LEU A 17 19.14 -0.89 -15.04
N SER A 18 19.85 0.11 -15.55
CA SER A 18 19.74 1.51 -15.09
C SER A 18 18.42 2.17 -15.48
N GLN A 19 17.95 1.94 -16.71
CA GLN A 19 16.73 2.55 -17.22
C GLN A 19 15.48 1.75 -16.86
N ARG A 20 14.40 2.47 -16.57
CA ARG A 20 13.11 1.89 -16.18
C ARG A 20 12.50 1.04 -17.30
N GLU A 21 12.54 1.54 -18.52
CA GLU A 21 11.95 0.89 -19.71
C GLU A 21 12.55 -0.51 -19.93
N PHE A 22 13.88 -0.63 -19.84
CA PHE A 22 14.54 -1.94 -19.92
C PHE A 22 14.16 -2.89 -18.78
N ARG A 23 13.91 -2.37 -17.57
CA ARG A 23 13.43 -3.21 -16.46
C ARG A 23 12.05 -3.78 -16.72
N VAL A 24 11.12 -2.97 -17.23
CA VAL A 24 9.77 -3.43 -17.58
C VAL A 24 9.84 -4.50 -18.65
N HIS A 25 10.54 -4.20 -19.76
CA HIS A 25 10.74 -5.15 -20.85
C HIS A 25 11.39 -6.47 -20.38
N ARG A 26 12.40 -6.41 -19.50
CA ARG A 26 13.05 -7.59 -18.96
C ARG A 26 12.14 -8.41 -18.04
N LEU A 27 11.41 -7.74 -17.14
CA LEU A 27 10.45 -8.39 -16.24
C LEU A 27 9.39 -9.13 -17.06
N CYS A 28 8.86 -8.45 -18.06
CA CYS A 28 7.92 -8.97 -19.03
C CYS A 28 8.44 -10.28 -19.69
N ARG A 29 9.67 -10.26 -20.22
CA ARG A 29 10.31 -11.44 -20.82
C ARG A 29 10.57 -12.56 -19.81
N ASP A 30 10.84 -12.25 -18.55
CA ASP A 30 11.01 -13.27 -17.51
C ASP A 30 9.66 -13.94 -17.19
N LEU A 31 8.58 -13.15 -17.05
CA LEU A 31 7.24 -13.65 -16.72
C LEU A 31 6.66 -14.55 -17.82
N ILE A 32 6.89 -14.25 -19.10
CA ILE A 32 6.28 -15.02 -20.21
C ILE A 32 6.73 -16.49 -20.24
N ARG A 33 7.83 -16.83 -19.57
CA ARG A 33 8.40 -18.18 -19.51
C ARG A 33 7.67 -19.10 -18.53
N PHE A 34 6.85 -18.54 -17.64
CA PHE A 34 6.10 -19.27 -16.65
C PHE A 34 4.71 -19.66 -17.16
N SER A 35 4.08 -20.64 -16.53
CA SER A 35 2.68 -21.01 -16.79
C SER A 35 1.73 -19.88 -16.36
N ASP A 36 0.48 -19.89 -16.83
CA ASP A 36 -0.50 -18.86 -16.45
C ASP A 36 -0.78 -18.86 -14.94
N ALA A 37 -0.87 -20.05 -14.33
CA ALA A 37 -1.01 -20.22 -12.90
C ALA A 37 0.20 -19.67 -12.14
N ASP A 38 1.42 -19.99 -12.58
CA ASP A 38 2.65 -19.49 -11.95
C ASP A 38 2.74 -17.97 -12.03
N ILE A 39 2.35 -17.35 -13.15
CA ILE A 39 2.32 -15.89 -13.25
C ILE A 39 1.35 -15.30 -12.21
N ALA A 40 0.16 -15.88 -12.05
CA ALA A 40 -0.80 -15.42 -11.05
C ALA A 40 -0.22 -15.53 -9.62
N TYR A 41 0.42 -16.65 -9.27
CA TYR A 41 1.08 -16.83 -7.97
C TYR A 41 2.27 -15.89 -7.78
N ILE A 42 3.09 -15.66 -8.80
CA ILE A 42 4.20 -14.70 -8.76
C ILE A 42 3.68 -13.29 -8.50
N LEU A 43 2.64 -12.85 -9.23
CA LEU A 43 2.05 -11.52 -9.02
C LEU A 43 1.44 -11.38 -7.61
N GLN A 44 0.80 -12.44 -7.10
CA GLN A 44 0.27 -12.49 -5.74
C GLN A 44 1.38 -12.34 -4.70
N ALA A 45 2.41 -13.20 -4.79
CA ALA A 45 3.54 -13.21 -3.87
C ALA A 45 4.32 -11.89 -3.93
N LEU A 46 4.50 -11.34 -5.13
CA LEU A 46 5.17 -10.08 -5.36
C LEU A 46 4.45 -8.92 -4.66
N TYR A 47 3.14 -8.79 -4.88
CA TYR A 47 2.40 -7.69 -4.25
C TYR A 47 2.27 -7.89 -2.75
N ARG A 48 2.08 -9.13 -2.28
CA ARG A 48 2.11 -9.46 -0.83
C ARG A 48 3.43 -9.06 -0.18
N GLY A 49 4.56 -9.44 -0.77
CA GLY A 49 5.88 -9.06 -0.28
C GLY A 49 6.11 -7.55 -0.30
N SER A 50 5.50 -6.82 -1.23
CA SER A 50 5.54 -5.35 -1.25
C SER A 50 4.81 -4.73 -0.06
N LEU A 51 3.68 -5.31 0.38
CA LEU A 51 2.96 -4.88 1.58
C LEU A 51 3.82 -5.06 2.84
N LYS A 52 4.60 -6.15 2.89
CA LYS A 52 5.63 -6.42 3.91
C LYS A 52 6.91 -5.61 3.75
N LYS A 53 6.93 -4.62 2.85
CA LYS A 53 8.09 -3.76 2.55
C LYS A 53 9.37 -4.49 2.15
N GLN A 54 9.27 -5.71 1.60
CA GLN A 54 10.42 -6.43 1.08
C GLN A 54 11.01 -5.67 -0.12
N ARG A 55 12.31 -5.38 -0.06
CA ARG A 55 12.99 -4.48 -1.01
C ARG A 55 12.89 -4.95 -2.46
N SER A 56 13.09 -6.24 -2.71
CA SER A 56 13.01 -6.84 -4.05
C SER A 56 11.58 -6.75 -4.62
N CYS A 57 10.57 -6.97 -3.78
CA CYS A 57 9.17 -6.86 -4.16
C CYS A 57 8.80 -5.40 -4.50
N LEU A 58 9.15 -4.44 -3.63
CA LEU A 58 8.92 -3.01 -3.89
C LEU A 58 9.58 -2.55 -5.20
N PHE A 59 10.81 -3.01 -5.45
CA PHE A 59 11.56 -2.69 -6.66
C PHE A 59 10.89 -3.21 -7.93
N ILE A 60 10.42 -4.46 -7.93
CA ILE A 60 9.72 -5.05 -9.07
C ILE A 60 8.34 -4.40 -9.25
N VAL A 61 7.60 -4.15 -8.16
CA VAL A 61 6.29 -3.47 -8.20
C VAL A 61 6.44 -2.05 -8.78
N GLU A 62 7.50 -1.31 -8.45
CA GLU A 62 7.77 -0.01 -9.10
C GLU A 62 7.97 -0.17 -10.63
N ALA A 63 8.64 -1.24 -11.07
CA ALA A 63 8.78 -1.53 -12.50
C ALA A 63 7.42 -1.81 -13.16
N LEU A 64 6.49 -2.46 -12.46
CA LEU A 64 5.13 -2.74 -12.96
C LEU A 64 4.24 -1.51 -13.19
N ALA A 65 4.66 -0.29 -12.82
CA ALA A 65 3.83 0.89 -13.02
C ALA A 65 3.52 1.22 -14.48
N ASP A 66 4.35 0.76 -15.43
CA ASP A 66 4.02 0.83 -16.85
C ASP A 66 3.30 -0.45 -17.28
N PHE A 67 2.15 -0.69 -16.65
CA PHE A 67 1.36 -1.90 -16.84
C PHE A 67 0.81 -2.02 -18.28
N SER A 68 0.90 -0.95 -19.07
CA SER A 68 0.51 -0.94 -20.49
C SER A 68 1.36 -1.91 -21.32
N GLU A 69 2.68 -1.93 -21.09
CA GLU A 69 3.62 -2.80 -21.78
C GLU A 69 3.41 -4.27 -21.37
N LEU A 70 3.23 -4.52 -20.07
CA LEU A 70 2.95 -5.86 -19.56
C LEU A 70 1.64 -6.41 -20.15
N ARG A 71 0.57 -5.61 -20.19
CA ARG A 71 -0.70 -6.05 -20.80
C ARG A 71 -0.55 -6.35 -22.28
N GLY A 72 0.14 -5.48 -23.02
CA GLY A 72 0.38 -5.70 -24.45
C GLY A 72 1.11 -7.00 -24.74
N MET A 73 2.11 -7.34 -23.93
CA MET A 73 2.90 -8.56 -24.12
C MET A 73 2.19 -9.82 -23.59
N LEU A 74 1.52 -9.77 -22.44
CA LEU A 74 0.73 -10.92 -21.96
C LEU A 74 -0.46 -11.20 -22.89
N GLY A 75 -0.99 -10.16 -23.55
CA GLY A 75 -1.93 -10.29 -24.66
C GLY A 75 -3.10 -11.22 -24.35
N ALA A 76 -3.26 -12.25 -25.17
CA ALA A 76 -4.33 -13.24 -25.04
C ALA A 76 -4.27 -14.05 -23.73
N ARG A 77 -3.10 -14.18 -23.09
CA ARG A 77 -2.93 -14.93 -21.84
C ARG A 77 -3.51 -14.22 -20.62
N LEU A 78 -3.75 -12.90 -20.68
CA LEU A 78 -4.29 -12.15 -19.54
C LEU A 78 -5.59 -12.75 -18.99
N ALA A 79 -6.47 -13.22 -19.88
CA ALA A 79 -7.74 -13.83 -19.48
C ALA A 79 -7.51 -15.13 -18.71
N GLU A 80 -6.59 -15.98 -19.15
CA GLU A 80 -6.22 -17.23 -18.49
C GLU A 80 -5.59 -16.97 -17.13
N ILE A 81 -4.61 -16.07 -17.05
CA ILE A 81 -3.94 -15.71 -15.80
C ILE A 81 -4.97 -15.14 -14.79
N TYR A 82 -5.92 -14.34 -15.27
CA TYR A 82 -7.01 -13.84 -14.42
C TYR A 82 -7.92 -14.99 -13.93
N ARG A 83 -8.29 -15.95 -14.79
CA ARG A 83 -9.08 -17.12 -14.39
C ARG A 83 -8.37 -17.96 -13.33
N GLU A 84 -7.07 -18.19 -13.49
CA GLU A 84 -6.24 -18.88 -12.50
C GLU A 84 -6.19 -18.11 -11.17
N ALA A 85 -6.05 -16.78 -11.22
CA ALA A 85 -6.07 -15.94 -10.04
C ALA A 85 -7.41 -16.00 -9.29
N GLU A 86 -8.54 -15.95 -10.01
CA GLU A 86 -9.88 -16.09 -9.42
C GLU A 86 -10.10 -17.48 -8.80
N ALA A 87 -9.74 -18.54 -9.53
CA ALA A 87 -9.86 -19.93 -9.05
C ALA A 87 -9.04 -20.16 -7.77
N GLY A 88 -7.83 -19.59 -7.72
CA GLY A 88 -6.94 -19.65 -6.56
C GLY A 88 -7.25 -18.64 -5.45
N ARG A 89 -8.27 -17.78 -5.61
CA ARG A 89 -8.57 -16.64 -4.69
C ARG A 89 -7.35 -15.74 -4.45
N LEU A 90 -6.56 -15.52 -5.48
CA LEU A 90 -5.37 -14.67 -5.48
C LEU A 90 -5.77 -13.21 -5.71
N TYR A 91 -6.46 -12.61 -4.72
CA TYR A 91 -7.09 -11.29 -4.89
C TYR A 91 -6.08 -10.16 -5.17
N LEU A 92 -4.84 -10.25 -4.67
CA LEU A 92 -3.81 -9.26 -4.97
C LEU A 92 -3.39 -9.33 -6.44
N ALA A 93 -3.24 -10.54 -6.99
CA ALA A 93 -2.91 -10.73 -8.39
C ALA A 93 -4.07 -10.35 -9.32
N ALA A 94 -5.28 -10.81 -9.00
CA ALA A 94 -6.48 -10.56 -9.79
C ALA A 94 -6.69 -9.04 -10.02
N GLU A 95 -6.52 -8.23 -8.98
CA GLU A 95 -6.72 -6.77 -9.06
C GLU A 95 -5.77 -6.08 -10.06
N TRP A 96 -4.54 -6.58 -10.23
CA TRP A 96 -3.63 -6.07 -11.27
C TRP A 96 -4.10 -6.43 -12.69
N LEU A 97 -4.75 -7.58 -12.83
CA LEU A 97 -5.11 -8.19 -14.12
C LEU A 97 -6.45 -7.67 -14.64
N VAL A 98 -7.38 -7.29 -13.75
CA VAL A 98 -8.67 -6.67 -14.12
C VAL A 98 -8.44 -5.50 -15.07
N PRO A 99 -9.06 -5.45 -16.26
CA PRO A 99 -8.92 -4.32 -17.18
C PRO A 99 -9.30 -3.00 -16.49
N LEU A 100 -8.37 -2.04 -16.53
CA LEU A 100 -8.60 -0.72 -15.96
C LEU A 100 -9.51 0.12 -16.88
N PRO A 101 -10.58 0.75 -16.37
CA PRO A 101 -11.14 0.62 -15.02
C PRO A 101 -12.63 0.23 -15.00
N LEU A 102 -13.07 -0.36 -13.88
CA LEU A 102 -14.49 -0.41 -13.54
C LEU A 102 -15.14 0.98 -13.65
N HIS A 103 -14.44 2.08 -13.30
CA HIS A 103 -14.91 3.46 -13.41
C HIS A 103 -13.81 4.42 -13.93
N ALA A 104 -13.37 4.30 -15.20
CA ALA A 104 -12.80 5.46 -15.89
C ALA A 104 -13.97 6.42 -16.11
N THR A 105 -14.20 7.34 -15.17
CA THR A 105 -14.97 8.52 -15.55
C THR A 105 -14.07 9.25 -16.54
N GLU A 106 -14.41 9.20 -17.83
CA GLU A 106 -13.86 10.18 -18.77
C GLU A 106 -14.00 11.54 -18.09
N PRO A 107 -12.91 12.31 -17.98
CA PRO A 107 -12.94 13.46 -17.12
C PRO A 107 -13.81 14.53 -17.77
N ARG A 108 -15.08 14.58 -17.37
CA ARG A 108 -16.07 15.58 -17.79
C ARG A 108 -15.92 16.82 -16.91
N GLY A 109 -16.11 18.00 -17.50
CA GLY A 109 -16.01 19.28 -16.77
C GLY A 109 -14.59 19.63 -16.32
N LEU A 110 -13.56 19.19 -17.06
CA LEU A 110 -12.18 19.63 -16.81
C LEU A 110 -12.00 21.09 -17.20
N GLU A 111 -12.21 21.98 -16.24
CA GLU A 111 -12.04 23.40 -16.46
C GLU A 111 -10.65 23.88 -16.04
N THR A 112 -10.13 24.81 -16.84
CA THR A 112 -8.99 25.66 -16.50
C THR A 112 -9.50 26.92 -15.82
N HIS A 113 -8.62 27.60 -15.07
CA HIS A 113 -8.93 28.92 -14.54
C HIS A 113 -9.33 29.88 -15.68
N GLU A 114 -10.31 30.77 -15.45
CA GLU A 114 -10.86 31.70 -16.45
C GLU A 114 -9.75 32.48 -17.20
N ASP A 115 -8.82 33.08 -16.45
CA ASP A 115 -7.65 33.79 -16.99
C ASP A 115 -6.74 32.97 -17.93
N LEU A 116 -6.83 31.63 -17.87
CA LEU A 116 -6.03 30.72 -18.69
C LEU A 116 -6.77 30.22 -19.93
N GLN A 117 -8.09 30.46 -20.04
CA GLN A 117 -8.92 29.97 -21.14
C GLN A 117 -8.60 30.69 -22.45
N SER A 118 -8.22 31.96 -22.39
CA SER A 118 -7.79 32.75 -23.55
C SER A 118 -6.38 32.37 -24.05
N LEU A 119 -5.62 31.63 -23.25
CA LEU A 119 -4.23 31.28 -23.53
C LEU A 119 -4.13 29.93 -24.23
N THR A 120 -3.28 29.89 -25.25
CA THR A 120 -2.93 28.67 -25.96
C THR A 120 -2.19 27.70 -25.03
N LEU A 121 -2.25 26.41 -25.36
CA LEU A 121 -1.50 25.38 -24.62
C LEU A 121 0.00 25.68 -24.59
N GLY A 122 0.56 26.26 -25.66
CA GLY A 122 1.95 26.67 -25.73
C GLY A 122 2.31 27.74 -24.70
N GLU A 123 1.47 28.76 -24.57
CA GLU A 123 1.62 29.84 -23.58
C GLU A 123 1.49 29.31 -22.16
N ARG A 124 0.49 28.46 -21.87
CA ARG A 124 0.35 27.86 -20.54
C ARG A 124 1.56 27.01 -20.16
N LYS A 125 2.08 26.20 -21.09
CA LYS A 125 3.33 25.44 -20.90
C LYS A 125 4.53 26.35 -20.66
N TRP A 126 4.60 27.47 -21.34
CA TRP A 126 5.69 28.44 -21.17
C TRP A 126 5.61 29.12 -19.80
N MET A 127 4.43 29.58 -19.40
CA MET A 127 4.20 30.21 -18.09
C MET A 127 4.46 29.26 -16.93
N ALA A 128 4.09 27.97 -17.04
CA ALA A 128 4.35 26.99 -15.99
C ALA A 128 5.83 26.86 -15.58
N ARG A 129 6.77 27.32 -16.41
CA ARG A 129 8.21 27.33 -16.10
C ARG A 129 8.69 28.59 -15.39
N LYS A 130 7.95 29.70 -15.48
CA LYS A 130 8.39 31.05 -15.05
C LYS A 130 7.31 31.88 -14.34
N ALA A 131 6.21 31.25 -13.93
CA ALA A 131 5.06 31.96 -13.40
C ALA A 131 5.40 32.69 -12.10
N GLU A 132 4.99 33.95 -12.01
CA GLU A 132 4.93 34.68 -10.75
C GLU A 132 3.88 34.06 -9.82
N PRO A 133 3.93 34.26 -8.50
CA PRO A 133 3.11 33.54 -7.53
C PRO A 133 1.61 33.59 -7.83
N ALA A 134 1.09 34.75 -8.25
CA ALA A 134 -0.32 34.90 -8.62
C ALA A 134 -0.73 34.05 -9.83
N MET A 135 0.16 33.87 -10.81
CA MET A 135 -0.08 33.02 -11.97
C MET A 135 0.15 31.54 -11.64
N LEU A 136 1.11 31.25 -10.76
CA LEU A 136 1.39 29.90 -10.28
C LEU A 136 0.13 29.26 -9.68
N GLU A 137 -0.57 30.00 -8.81
CA GLU A 137 -1.82 29.56 -8.17
C GLU A 137 -2.91 29.19 -9.19
N LYS A 138 -3.00 29.94 -10.29
CA LYS A 138 -3.97 29.69 -11.37
C LYS A 138 -3.60 28.45 -12.17
N LEU A 139 -2.31 28.20 -12.38
CA LEU A 139 -1.80 27.04 -13.12
C LEU A 139 -1.93 25.72 -12.35
N LEU A 140 -2.10 25.75 -11.02
CA LEU A 140 -2.29 24.53 -10.21
C LEU A 140 -3.52 23.71 -10.61
N VAL A 141 -4.53 24.37 -11.22
CA VAL A 141 -5.76 23.70 -11.65
C VAL A 141 -5.77 23.35 -13.15
N ASP A 142 -4.66 23.52 -13.87
CA ASP A 142 -4.60 23.18 -15.30
C ASP A 142 -4.83 21.66 -15.51
N PRO A 143 -5.79 21.25 -16.35
CA PRO A 143 -6.08 19.85 -16.59
C PRO A 143 -5.05 19.16 -17.50
N ASN A 144 -4.18 19.92 -18.17
CA ASN A 144 -3.22 19.37 -19.13
C ASN A 144 -2.00 18.79 -18.40
N PRO A 145 -1.72 17.48 -18.55
CA PRO A 145 -0.58 16.84 -17.90
C PRO A 145 0.76 17.49 -18.24
N THR A 146 0.94 18.00 -19.45
CA THR A 146 2.21 18.62 -19.87
C THR A 146 2.44 19.97 -19.17
N VAL A 147 1.38 20.72 -18.88
CA VAL A 147 1.47 21.97 -18.10
C VAL A 147 1.89 21.63 -16.68
N ILE A 148 1.23 20.64 -16.05
CA ILE A 148 1.59 20.19 -14.71
C ILE A 148 3.01 19.64 -14.66
N ARG A 149 3.45 18.86 -15.65
CA ARG A 149 4.85 18.38 -15.73
C ARG A 149 5.86 19.52 -15.68
N ASN A 150 5.61 20.61 -16.39
CA ASN A 150 6.47 21.80 -16.33
C ASN A 150 6.38 22.47 -14.95
N LEU A 151 5.17 22.58 -14.40
CA LEU A 151 4.90 23.20 -13.11
C LEU A 151 5.59 22.48 -11.95
N LEU A 152 5.66 21.14 -11.99
CA LEU A 152 6.33 20.32 -10.98
C LEU A 152 7.83 20.62 -10.85
N ASN A 153 8.45 21.19 -11.88
CA ASN A 153 9.85 21.63 -11.88
C ASN A 153 10.01 23.12 -11.51
N HIS A 154 8.93 23.81 -11.17
CA HIS A 154 8.98 25.24 -10.89
C HIS A 154 9.67 25.51 -9.53
N PRO A 155 10.63 26.46 -9.45
CA PRO A 155 11.47 26.65 -8.27
C PRO A 155 10.72 27.14 -7.04
N ARG A 156 9.57 27.81 -7.22
CA ARG A 156 8.70 28.29 -6.13
C ARG A 156 7.56 27.31 -5.79
N LEU A 157 7.55 26.11 -6.38
CA LEU A 157 6.53 25.12 -6.06
C LEU A 157 6.82 24.52 -4.69
N GLU A 158 5.79 24.40 -3.87
CA GLU A 158 5.84 23.85 -2.53
C GLU A 158 4.95 22.60 -2.45
N GLU A 159 5.13 21.80 -1.40
CA GLU A 159 4.36 20.58 -1.19
C GLU A 159 2.84 20.85 -1.15
N ARG A 160 2.41 21.95 -0.53
CA ARG A 160 0.99 22.36 -0.48
C ARG A 160 0.39 22.56 -1.87
N HIS A 161 1.18 23.07 -2.82
CA HIS A 161 0.74 23.30 -4.19
C HIS A 161 0.53 21.95 -4.91
N VAL A 162 1.43 20.99 -4.70
CA VAL A 162 1.31 19.64 -5.28
C VAL A 162 0.14 18.87 -4.67
N VAL A 163 -0.06 18.97 -3.36
CA VAL A 163 -1.25 18.41 -2.71
C VAL A 163 -2.53 18.99 -3.31
N ARG A 164 -2.57 20.30 -3.59
CA ARG A 164 -3.71 20.95 -4.26
C ARG A 164 -3.93 20.45 -5.69
N ILE A 165 -2.86 20.27 -6.47
CA ILE A 165 -2.93 19.65 -7.81
C ILE A 165 -3.56 18.26 -7.72
N CYS A 166 -3.10 17.42 -6.78
CA CYS A 166 -3.61 16.07 -6.58
C CYS A 166 -5.02 16.02 -5.96
N ALA A 167 -5.43 17.02 -5.18
CA ALA A 167 -6.73 17.04 -4.52
C ALA A 167 -7.86 17.60 -5.40
N LYS A 168 -7.53 18.36 -6.47
CA LYS A 168 -8.51 18.92 -7.42
C LYS A 168 -9.43 17.83 -7.96
N GLN A 169 -10.74 18.11 -8.03
CA GLN A 169 -11.73 17.26 -8.71
C GLN A 169 -12.72 18.14 -9.50
N PRO A 170 -13.13 17.75 -10.73
CA PRO A 170 -12.60 16.63 -11.51
C PRO A 170 -11.15 16.87 -11.95
N ASN A 171 -10.42 15.79 -12.24
CA ASN A 171 -9.02 15.85 -12.65
C ASN A 171 -8.69 14.83 -13.74
N HIS A 172 -7.60 15.06 -14.46
CA HIS A 172 -7.17 14.20 -15.55
C HIS A 172 -6.22 13.10 -15.01
N PRO A 173 -6.40 11.81 -15.33
CA PRO A 173 -5.52 10.75 -14.86
C PRO A 173 -4.04 10.96 -15.23
N GLY A 174 -3.80 11.54 -16.41
CA GLY A 174 -2.46 11.95 -16.84
C GLY A 174 -1.76 12.90 -15.86
N VAL A 175 -2.49 13.80 -15.19
CA VAL A 175 -1.89 14.69 -14.16
C VAL A 175 -1.36 13.87 -12.99
N MET A 176 -2.11 12.88 -12.52
CA MET A 176 -1.68 11.98 -11.44
C MET A 176 -0.43 11.19 -11.83
N ILE A 177 -0.37 10.73 -13.08
CA ILE A 177 0.79 10.02 -13.63
C ILE A 177 2.03 10.92 -13.66
N GLU A 178 1.89 12.19 -14.02
CA GLU A 178 3.01 13.15 -14.00
C GLU A 178 3.53 13.41 -12.58
N VAL A 179 2.64 13.56 -11.59
CA VAL A 179 3.05 13.70 -10.18
C VAL A 179 3.77 12.43 -9.70
N TYR A 180 3.25 11.25 -10.03
CA TYR A 180 3.89 9.98 -9.69
C TYR A 180 5.29 9.84 -10.31
N ARG A 181 5.47 10.23 -11.58
CA ARG A 181 6.77 10.18 -12.27
C ARG A 181 7.79 11.13 -11.64
N HIS A 182 7.35 12.17 -10.94
CA HIS A 182 8.24 13.15 -10.33
C HIS A 182 8.76 12.70 -8.95
N ARG A 183 9.93 12.05 -8.93
CA ARG A 183 10.56 11.44 -7.74
C ARG A 183 10.57 12.32 -6.49
N HIS A 184 10.95 13.61 -6.63
CA HIS A 184 11.01 14.54 -5.49
C HIS A 184 9.64 14.68 -4.79
N TRP A 185 8.55 14.82 -5.56
CA TRP A 185 7.22 15.05 -5.00
C TRP A 185 6.55 13.76 -4.57
N PHE A 186 6.69 12.69 -5.35
CA PHE A 186 6.15 11.39 -5.00
C PHE A 186 6.75 10.83 -3.71
N SER A 187 7.98 11.22 -3.34
CA SER A 187 8.59 10.84 -2.05
C SER A 187 7.77 11.30 -0.83
N ARG A 188 7.00 12.39 -0.94
CA ARG A 188 6.26 13.01 0.15
C ARG A 188 4.98 12.24 0.49
N LEU A 189 4.78 11.95 1.78
CA LEU A 189 3.59 11.24 2.25
C LEU A 189 2.28 12.01 1.97
N PRO A 190 2.19 13.35 2.18
CA PRO A 190 0.96 14.10 1.86
C PRO A 190 0.55 14.01 0.39
N VAL A 191 1.53 13.98 -0.51
CA VAL A 191 1.29 13.80 -1.96
C VAL A 191 0.73 12.41 -2.24
N LYS A 192 1.33 11.36 -1.65
CA LYS A 192 0.81 9.98 -1.76
C LYS A 192 -0.64 9.86 -1.26
N LYS A 193 -0.98 10.49 -0.13
CA LYS A 193 -2.36 10.52 0.39
C LYS A 193 -3.32 11.26 -0.54
N ALA A 194 -2.90 12.39 -1.10
CA ALA A 194 -3.72 13.13 -2.05
C ALA A 194 -4.01 12.32 -3.32
N LEU A 195 -3.00 11.61 -3.84
CA LEU A 195 -3.16 10.68 -4.96
C LEU A 195 -4.08 9.50 -4.62
N LEU A 196 -3.96 8.92 -3.42
CA LEU A 196 -4.84 7.84 -2.94
C LEU A 196 -6.32 8.26 -2.97
N ASN A 197 -6.60 9.46 -2.48
CA ASN A 197 -7.97 9.95 -2.27
C ASN A 197 -8.62 10.53 -3.54
N ASN A 198 -7.87 10.72 -4.63
CA ASN A 198 -8.42 11.26 -5.86
C ASN A 198 -8.98 10.14 -6.76
N PRO A 199 -10.28 10.17 -7.12
CA PRO A 199 -10.88 9.19 -8.03
C PRO A 199 -10.20 9.14 -9.42
N ALA A 200 -9.65 10.26 -9.89
CA ALA A 200 -8.97 10.36 -11.18
C ALA A 200 -7.60 9.67 -11.20
N SER A 201 -7.02 9.32 -10.05
CA SER A 201 -5.85 8.46 -10.02
C SER A 201 -6.18 7.14 -10.72
N PRO A 202 -5.27 6.53 -11.50
CA PRO A 202 -5.46 5.17 -12.02
C PRO A 202 -5.33 4.09 -10.93
N SER A 203 -6.10 2.99 -10.98
CA SER A 203 -6.08 1.97 -9.90
C SER A 203 -4.69 1.38 -9.71
N TRP A 204 -3.97 1.08 -10.79
CA TRP A 204 -2.58 0.63 -10.73
C TRP A 204 -1.68 1.61 -9.97
N LEU A 205 -1.87 2.93 -10.15
CA LEU A 205 -1.07 3.94 -9.47
C LEU A 205 -1.33 3.92 -7.97
N VAL A 206 -2.60 3.76 -7.58
CA VAL A 206 -2.96 3.63 -6.17
C VAL A 206 -2.41 2.34 -5.57
N MET A 207 -2.39 1.23 -6.30
CA MET A 207 -1.76 -0.01 -5.84
C MET A 207 -0.26 0.17 -5.56
N LEU A 208 0.46 0.99 -6.33
CA LEU A 208 1.86 1.31 -6.06
C LEU A 208 2.06 2.14 -4.78
N ILE A 209 1.03 2.89 -4.37
CA ILE A 209 1.07 3.77 -3.20
C ILE A 209 0.75 3.01 -1.92
N ILE A 210 -0.16 2.02 -1.97
CA ILE A 210 -0.64 1.27 -0.80
C ILE A 210 0.50 0.74 0.10
N PRO A 211 1.60 0.15 -0.42
CA PRO A 211 2.75 -0.29 0.39
C PRO A 211 3.40 0.80 1.26
N TRP A 212 3.23 2.06 0.92
CA TRP A 212 3.87 3.20 1.60
C TRP A 212 2.95 3.94 2.58
N LEU A 213 1.67 3.56 2.65
CA LEU A 213 0.70 4.23 3.51
C LEU A 213 0.46 3.46 4.82
N PRO A 214 0.24 4.16 5.94
CA PRO A 214 -0.17 3.55 7.18
C PRO A 214 -1.60 3.00 7.07
N VAL A 215 -1.92 1.97 7.86
CA VAL A 215 -3.19 1.24 7.80
C VAL A 215 -4.40 2.16 8.01
N GLN A 216 -4.26 3.18 8.85
CA GLN A 216 -5.31 4.17 9.08
C GLN A 216 -5.76 4.91 7.81
N ASP A 217 -4.83 5.19 6.89
CA ASP A 217 -5.13 5.88 5.63
C ASP A 217 -5.76 4.91 4.62
N LEU A 218 -5.43 3.61 4.70
CA LEU A 218 -6.00 2.57 3.83
C LEU A 218 -7.50 2.35 4.09
N ARG A 219 -8.02 2.76 5.25
CA ARG A 219 -9.47 2.69 5.54
C ARG A 219 -10.30 3.53 4.57
N ALA A 220 -9.75 4.57 3.96
CA ALA A 220 -10.44 5.34 2.92
C ALA A 220 -10.78 4.46 1.70
N LEU A 221 -9.97 3.44 1.41
CA LEU A 221 -10.22 2.50 0.31
C LEU A 221 -11.48 1.66 0.53
N LEU A 222 -11.81 1.31 1.78
CA LEU A 222 -13.03 0.56 2.11
C LEU A 222 -14.31 1.26 1.67
N LYS A 223 -14.28 2.61 1.61
CA LYS A 223 -15.43 3.41 1.20
C LYS A 223 -15.50 3.61 -0.32
N SER A 224 -14.44 3.24 -1.04
CA SER A 224 -14.36 3.45 -2.49
C SER A 224 -14.78 2.19 -3.24
N ALA A 225 -15.65 2.32 -4.24
CA ALA A 225 -16.00 1.24 -5.17
C ALA A 225 -14.90 0.99 -6.23
N ARG A 226 -13.65 1.33 -5.89
CA ARG A 226 -12.52 1.39 -6.83
C ARG A 226 -11.83 0.04 -7.03
N PHE A 227 -11.86 -0.79 -6.00
CA PHE A 227 -11.18 -2.09 -5.93
C PHE A 227 -12.16 -3.17 -5.49
N SER A 228 -11.85 -4.42 -5.80
CA SER A 228 -12.65 -5.55 -5.29
C SER A 228 -12.60 -5.65 -3.76
N GLN A 229 -13.68 -6.14 -3.15
CA GLN A 229 -13.72 -6.33 -1.70
C GLN A 229 -12.68 -7.37 -1.23
N GLY A 230 -12.43 -8.40 -2.03
CA GLY A 230 -11.41 -9.42 -1.76
C GLY A 230 -10.01 -8.80 -1.65
N PHE A 231 -9.67 -7.90 -2.58
CA PHE A 231 -8.40 -7.18 -2.55
C PHE A 231 -8.24 -6.32 -1.29
N ILE A 232 -9.24 -5.52 -0.95
CA ILE A 232 -9.19 -4.63 0.22
C ILE A 232 -9.07 -5.45 1.51
N ASN A 233 -9.87 -6.51 1.66
CA ASN A 233 -9.82 -7.40 2.82
C ASN A 233 -8.44 -8.06 2.96
N GLN A 234 -7.85 -8.50 1.85
CA GLN A 234 -6.53 -9.11 1.85
C GLN A 234 -5.45 -8.12 2.27
N ILE A 235 -5.46 -6.88 1.76
CA ILE A 235 -4.50 -5.85 2.19
C ILE A 235 -4.57 -5.62 3.71
N LEU A 236 -5.78 -5.45 4.25
CA LEU A 236 -5.97 -5.20 5.68
C LEU A 236 -5.58 -6.40 6.54
N ALA A 237 -5.69 -7.63 6.02
CA ALA A 237 -5.24 -8.84 6.70
C ALA A 237 -3.71 -8.92 6.72
N GLU A 238 -3.04 -8.68 5.59
CA GLU A 238 -1.56 -8.71 5.51
C GLU A 238 -0.93 -7.63 6.38
N ARG A 239 -1.50 -6.42 6.39
CA ARG A 239 -0.97 -5.31 7.19
C ARG A 239 -1.15 -5.48 8.70
N ARG A 240 -2.25 -6.11 9.14
CA ARG A 240 -2.46 -6.43 10.56
C ARG A 240 -1.49 -7.49 11.06
N ARG A 241 -1.20 -8.51 10.23
CA ARG A 241 -0.20 -9.53 10.56
C ARG A 241 1.19 -8.92 10.73
N ASP A 242 1.60 -8.02 9.84
CA ASP A 242 2.90 -7.36 10.02
C ASP A 242 2.96 -6.54 11.31
N GLU A 243 1.88 -5.82 11.70
CA GLU A 243 1.83 -5.08 12.97
C GLU A 243 1.91 -6.00 14.21
N THR A 244 1.33 -7.21 14.15
CA THR A 244 1.44 -8.19 15.23
C THR A 244 2.79 -8.91 15.24
N ASP A 245 3.31 -9.27 14.07
CA ASP A 245 4.62 -9.92 13.93
C ASP A 245 5.73 -8.96 14.40
N ASP A 246 5.67 -7.67 14.04
CA ASP A 246 6.59 -6.63 14.54
C ASP A 246 6.47 -6.47 16.07
N ALA A 247 5.27 -6.64 16.64
CA ALA A 247 5.04 -6.51 18.09
C ALA A 247 5.51 -7.75 18.88
N GLU A 248 5.38 -8.95 18.31
CA GLU A 248 5.91 -10.19 18.87
C GLU A 248 7.44 -10.27 18.72
N GLU A 249 8.00 -9.83 17.59
CA GLU A 249 9.45 -9.76 17.34
C GLU A 249 10.12 -8.65 18.18
N ALA A 250 9.37 -7.60 18.54
CA ALA A 250 9.80 -6.57 19.47
C ALA A 250 9.67 -6.96 20.96
N TRP A 251 9.29 -8.20 21.29
CA TRP A 251 9.28 -8.67 22.68
C TRP A 251 10.70 -8.60 23.25
N PRO A 252 10.95 -7.73 24.25
CA PRO A 252 12.30 -7.45 24.70
C PRO A 252 12.84 -8.58 25.59
N ALA A 253 14.16 -8.80 25.54
CA ALA A 253 14.86 -9.87 26.28
C ALA A 253 14.54 -9.91 27.79
N TRP A 254 14.20 -8.78 28.41
CA TRP A 254 13.83 -8.70 29.83
C TRP A 254 12.52 -9.41 30.17
N ALA A 255 11.65 -9.64 29.19
CA ALA A 255 10.37 -10.29 29.41
C ALA A 255 10.46 -11.84 29.37
N LEU A 256 11.61 -12.40 28.96
CA LEU A 256 12.00 -13.79 29.25
C LEU A 256 12.73 -13.91 30.60
N GLU A 257 13.45 -12.86 31.02
CA GLU A 257 14.12 -12.83 32.33
C GLU A 257 13.11 -12.74 33.49
N SER A 258 11.94 -12.11 33.29
CA SER A 258 10.90 -12.00 34.32
C SER A 258 10.19 -13.31 34.68
N GLU A 259 10.20 -14.33 33.80
CA GLU A 259 9.69 -15.66 34.15
C GLU A 259 10.73 -16.51 34.91
N GLN A 260 12.02 -16.32 34.63
CA GLN A 260 13.10 -16.94 35.41
C GLN A 260 13.22 -16.32 36.82
N ASP A 261 13.15 -14.99 36.94
CA ASP A 261 13.26 -14.27 38.22
C ASP A 261 12.03 -14.45 39.14
N ALA A 262 10.85 -14.74 38.57
CA ALA A 262 9.64 -15.02 39.34
C ALA A 262 9.68 -16.41 40.01
N THR A 263 10.49 -17.34 39.47
CA THR A 263 10.66 -18.68 40.06
C THR A 263 11.68 -18.68 41.21
N ASP A 264 12.59 -17.70 41.23
CA ASP A 264 13.67 -17.56 42.24
C ASP A 264 13.33 -16.60 43.40
N ARG A 265 12.15 -15.95 43.37
CA ARG A 265 11.66 -15.05 44.44
C ARG A 265 10.43 -15.58 45.18
N LEU A 266 10.35 -16.89 45.40
CA LEU A 266 9.58 -17.37 46.54
C LEU A 266 10.45 -17.22 47.81
N PRO A 267 10.09 -16.35 48.77
CA PRO A 267 10.80 -16.34 50.04
C PRO A 267 10.67 -17.72 50.69
N SER A 268 11.82 -18.29 51.07
CA SER A 268 11.92 -19.45 51.94
C SER A 268 10.95 -19.29 53.12
N ALA A 269 10.10 -20.29 53.31
CA ALA A 269 9.10 -20.32 54.36
C ALA A 269 9.70 -19.89 55.71
N ALA A 270 9.18 -18.79 56.27
CA ALA A 270 9.46 -18.43 57.65
C ALA A 270 9.01 -19.59 58.57
N PRO A 271 9.78 -19.92 59.62
CA PRO A 271 9.39 -20.98 60.54
C PRO A 271 8.06 -20.60 61.22
N ILE A 272 7.13 -21.55 61.22
CA ILE A 272 5.84 -21.45 61.89
C ILE A 272 6.10 -21.20 63.39
N PRO A 273 5.53 -20.16 64.02
CA PRO A 273 5.63 -19.97 65.46
C PRO A 273 4.91 -21.11 66.18
N SER A 274 5.64 -21.83 67.03
CA SER A 274 5.10 -22.81 67.96
C SER A 274 4.47 -22.09 69.15
N ASP A 275 3.26 -21.59 68.99
CA ASP A 275 2.34 -21.30 70.10
C ASP A 275 0.96 -21.08 69.52
N LEU A 276 0.14 -22.13 69.60
CA LEU A 276 -1.32 -22.12 69.81
C LEU A 276 -1.77 -23.58 69.89
N THR A 277 -1.29 -24.27 70.93
CA THR A 277 -2.08 -25.32 71.58
C THR A 277 -3.22 -24.63 72.32
N ALA A 278 -4.43 -24.66 71.77
CA ALA A 278 -5.66 -24.66 72.53
C ALA A 278 -6.83 -25.01 71.61
N PHE A 279 -7.67 -25.95 72.06
CA PHE A 279 -8.95 -26.37 71.49
C PHE A 279 -8.93 -27.43 70.37
N SER A 280 -8.45 -28.62 70.73
CA SER A 280 -9.27 -29.82 70.57
C SER A 280 -10.07 -30.02 71.85
N ASP A 281 -11.40 -29.95 71.78
CA ASP A 281 -12.36 -30.84 72.45
C ASP A 281 -13.75 -30.21 72.53
N LEU A 282 -14.75 -31.09 72.58
CA LEU A 282 -16.22 -30.92 72.61
C LEU A 282 -16.86 -31.13 71.22
N SER A 283 -17.16 -32.40 70.86
CA SER A 283 -18.39 -33.16 71.21
C SER A 283 -19.54 -32.74 70.29
N GLU A 284 -19.92 -33.59 69.33
CA GLU A 284 -21.02 -34.57 69.45
C GLU A 284 -22.41 -33.91 69.42
N ASP A 285 -23.32 -34.64 68.73
CA ASP A 285 -24.78 -34.55 68.75
C ASP A 285 -25.41 -33.47 67.85
N GLU A 286 -25.98 -33.85 66.71
CA GLU A 286 -27.27 -34.52 66.48
C GLU A 286 -28.43 -33.53 66.25
N ASP A 287 -29.34 -33.99 65.39
CA ASP A 287 -30.71 -33.53 65.15
C ASP A 287 -31.00 -32.24 64.35
N GLY A 288 -31.47 -32.46 63.12
CA GLY A 288 -32.90 -32.38 62.84
C GLY A 288 -33.52 -30.98 62.77
N GLY A 289 -34.00 -30.58 61.59
CA GLY A 289 -34.78 -29.34 61.49
C GLY A 289 -35.18 -28.96 60.08
N GLU A 290 -36.37 -29.40 59.70
CA GLU A 290 -37.10 -29.23 58.46
C GLU A 290 -37.62 -27.78 58.21
N LEU A 291 -37.95 -27.48 56.94
CA LEU A 291 -38.91 -26.45 56.41
C LEU A 291 -38.41 -24.98 56.43
N HIS A 292 -38.44 -24.22 55.33
CA HIS A 292 -39.45 -24.05 54.28
C HIS A 292 -38.82 -23.64 52.94
#